data_AF-A0AAD4ZZF0-F1
#
_entry.id   AF-A0AAD4ZZF0-F1
#
_cell.length_a   1.000
_cell.length_b   1.000
_cell.length_c   1.000
_cell.angle_alpha   90.00
_cell.angle_beta   90.00
_cell.angle_gamma   90.00
#
_symmetry.space_group_name_H-M   'P 1'
#
loop_
_entity.id
_entity.type
_entity.pdbx_description
1 polymer ?
#
loop_
_entity_poly.entity_id
_entity_poly.type
_entity_poly.pdbx_seq_one_letter_code
_entity_poly.pdbx_strand_id
1 'polypeptide(L)'
;IQNAATLESLQDIIFKNSTLLQTAGCFRHVSNIKEKHTILEEYVRWYVIDRNHTVIKRFKDGLATLNFLTALQNHQSVLAPFLSHTKKKLTATDLENLFKAELSPEGSNQRQKESKTLCFWSDYLLDCEGLLFVFM
;
A
#
# COMPACT_ATOMS: atom_id res chain seq x y z
N ILE A 1 -9.09 -11.61 18.37
CA ILE A 1 -9.72 -12.82 17.79
C ILE A 1 -8.67 -13.74 17.17
N GLN A 2 -7.83 -13.27 16.23
CA GLN A 2 -6.82 -14.10 15.54
C GLN A 2 -5.89 -14.88 16.49
N ASN A 3 -5.41 -14.20 17.54
CA ASN A 3 -4.43 -14.75 18.50
C ASN A 3 -5.05 -15.68 19.55
N ALA A 4 -6.35 -15.98 19.48
CA ALA A 4 -6.97 -16.94 20.40
C ALA A 4 -6.35 -18.34 20.19
N ALA A 5 -5.83 -18.92 21.27
CA ALA A 5 -5.15 -20.21 21.29
C ALA A 5 -6.05 -21.37 21.75
N THR A 6 -7.15 -21.07 22.47
CA THR A 6 -8.14 -22.05 22.95
C THR A 6 -9.56 -21.61 22.61
N LEU A 7 -10.52 -22.54 22.66
CA LEU A 7 -11.94 -22.25 22.41
C LEU A 7 -12.52 -21.28 23.45
N GLU A 8 -12.20 -21.49 24.73
CA GLU A 8 -12.63 -20.62 25.83
C GLU A 8 -12.09 -19.20 25.67
N SER A 9 -10.77 -19.07 25.37
CA SER A 9 -10.15 -17.77 25.06
C SER A 9 -10.84 -17.07 23.88
N LEU A 10 -11.24 -17.82 22.85
CA LEU A 10 -11.95 -17.26 21.70
C LEU A 10 -13.34 -16.76 22.10
N GLN A 11 -14.11 -17.54 22.86
CA GLN A 11 -15.44 -17.18 23.34
C GLN A 11 -15.38 -15.92 24.23
N ASP A 12 -14.41 -15.82 25.13
CA ASP A 12 -14.16 -14.65 25.97
C ASP A 12 -13.85 -13.40 25.13
N ILE A 13 -12.98 -13.52 24.13
CA ILE A 13 -12.63 -12.41 23.25
C ILE A 13 -13.84 -11.97 22.42
N ILE A 14 -14.65 -12.91 21.93
CA ILE A 14 -15.89 -12.60 21.19
C ILE A 14 -16.87 -11.86 22.10
N PHE A 15 -17.06 -12.34 23.34
CA PHE A 15 -17.95 -11.70 24.31
C PHE A 15 -17.51 -10.29 24.68
N LYS A 16 -16.21 -10.10 24.95
CA LYS A 16 -15.60 -8.78 25.21
C LYS A 16 -15.79 -7.78 24.07
N ASN A 17 -15.88 -8.26 22.82
CA ASN A 17 -16.06 -7.44 21.63
C ASN A 17 -17.50 -7.52 21.06
N SER A 18 -18.47 -7.95 21.87
CA SER A 18 -19.85 -8.23 21.44
C SER A 18 -20.50 -7.06 20.70
N THR A 19 -20.39 -5.83 21.20
CA THR A 19 -20.97 -4.64 20.56
C THR A 19 -20.47 -4.43 19.12
N LEU A 20 -19.16 -4.59 18.90
CA LEU A 20 -18.55 -4.45 17.57
C LEU A 20 -19.03 -5.56 16.63
N LEU A 21 -19.06 -6.80 17.11
CA LEU A 21 -19.48 -7.95 16.31
C LEU A 21 -20.99 -7.94 16.03
N GLN A 22 -21.81 -7.42 16.96
CA GLN A 22 -23.24 -7.23 16.76
C GLN A 22 -23.51 -6.16 15.71
N THR A 23 -22.76 -5.06 15.75
CA THR A 23 -22.86 -3.99 14.74
C THR A 23 -22.49 -4.50 13.34
N ALA A 24 -21.50 -5.39 13.27
CA ALA A 24 -21.11 -6.08 12.04
C ALA A 24 -22.03 -7.25 11.64
N GLY A 25 -22.99 -7.63 12.48
CA GLY A 25 -23.89 -8.77 12.25
C GLY A 25 -23.22 -10.14 12.32
N CYS A 26 -22.00 -10.24 12.85
CA CYS A 26 -21.24 -11.50 12.93
C CYS A 26 -21.10 -12.05 14.37
N PHE A 27 -21.73 -11.42 15.37
CA PHE A 27 -21.76 -11.94 16.74
C PHE A 27 -22.56 -13.26 16.82
N ARG A 28 -21.89 -14.33 17.24
CA ARG A 28 -22.48 -15.67 17.39
C ARG A 28 -21.71 -16.49 18.42
N HIS A 29 -22.36 -17.54 18.92
CA HIS A 29 -21.66 -18.58 19.66
C HIS A 29 -20.75 -19.36 18.71
N VAL A 30 -19.56 -19.73 19.19
CA VAL A 30 -18.59 -20.57 18.47
C VAL A 30 -18.37 -21.85 19.24
N SER A 31 -18.35 -22.98 18.53
CA SER A 31 -18.13 -24.31 19.09
C SER A 31 -16.78 -24.90 18.68
N ASN A 32 -16.09 -24.27 17.72
CA ASN A 32 -14.78 -24.67 17.24
C ASN A 32 -13.84 -23.46 17.11
N ILE A 33 -12.60 -23.61 17.55
CA ILE A 33 -11.58 -22.55 17.48
C ILE A 33 -11.30 -22.07 16.04
N LYS A 34 -11.49 -22.95 15.03
CA LYS A 34 -11.28 -22.62 13.61
C LYS A 34 -12.28 -21.57 13.11
N GLU A 35 -13.45 -21.44 13.74
CA GLU A 35 -14.46 -20.43 13.38
C GLU A 35 -13.96 -18.99 13.56
N LYS A 36 -12.85 -18.78 14.29
CA LYS A 36 -12.20 -17.47 14.39
C LYS A 36 -11.85 -16.87 13.03
N HIS A 37 -11.52 -17.70 12.03
CA HIS A 37 -11.19 -17.23 10.69
C HIS A 37 -12.43 -16.69 9.98
N THR A 38 -13.53 -17.42 10.03
CA THR A 38 -14.81 -16.99 9.43
C THR A 38 -15.33 -15.69 10.05
N ILE A 39 -15.26 -15.56 11.39
CA ILE A 39 -15.66 -14.32 12.08
C ILE A 39 -14.78 -13.14 11.64
N LEU A 40 -13.47 -13.36 11.51
CA LEU A 40 -12.56 -12.31 11.05
C LEU A 40 -12.82 -11.92 9.59
N GLU A 41 -13.04 -12.88 8.71
CA GLU A 41 -13.36 -12.62 7.30
C GLU A 41 -14.66 -11.81 7.17
N GLU A 42 -15.73 -12.21 7.87
CA GLU A 42 -16.99 -11.49 7.89
C GLU A 42 -16.85 -10.08 8.48
N TYR A 43 -16.13 -9.95 9.60
CA TYR A 43 -15.91 -8.66 10.24
C TYR A 43 -15.10 -7.71 9.34
N VAL A 44 -14.02 -8.20 8.72
CA VAL A 44 -13.19 -7.40 7.81
C VAL A 44 -14.00 -6.99 6.57
N ARG A 45 -14.77 -7.92 6.00
CA ARG A 45 -15.68 -7.61 4.88
C ARG A 45 -16.65 -6.50 5.25
N TRP A 46 -17.30 -6.61 6.42
CA TRP A 46 -18.20 -5.58 6.89
C TRP A 46 -17.48 -4.24 7.09
N TYR A 47 -16.33 -4.26 7.76
CA TYR A 47 -15.58 -3.06 8.11
C TYR A 47 -15.08 -2.29 6.89
N VAL A 48 -14.59 -3.02 5.88
CA VAL A 48 -14.00 -2.43 4.68
C VAL A 48 -15.07 -2.09 3.64
N ILE A 49 -16.02 -3.00 3.41
CA ILE A 49 -16.98 -2.89 2.30
C ILE A 49 -18.34 -2.40 2.79
N ASP A 50 -19.03 -3.18 3.63
CA ASP A 50 -20.45 -2.94 3.91
C ASP A 50 -20.68 -1.63 4.69
N ARG A 51 -19.79 -1.34 5.66
CA ARG A 51 -19.80 -0.07 6.41
C ARG A 51 -19.61 1.14 5.50
N ASN A 52 -18.85 1.00 4.41
CA ASN A 52 -18.54 2.08 3.47
C ASN A 52 -19.40 2.02 2.19
N HIS A 53 -20.45 1.19 2.17
CA HIS A 53 -21.20 0.89 0.94
C HIS A 53 -21.71 2.14 0.21
N THR A 54 -22.20 3.15 0.94
CA THR A 54 -22.69 4.41 0.35
C THR A 54 -21.58 5.18 -0.36
N VAL A 55 -20.40 5.27 0.27
CA VAL A 55 -19.24 5.97 -0.29
C VAL A 55 -18.72 5.22 -1.52
N ILE A 56 -18.59 3.90 -1.42
CA ILE A 56 -18.19 3.03 -2.52
C ILE A 56 -19.17 3.14 -3.70
N LYS A 57 -20.48 3.17 -3.42
CA LYS A 57 -21.52 3.33 -4.44
C LYS A 57 -21.39 4.67 -5.16
N ARG A 58 -21.31 5.78 -4.42
CA ARG A 58 -21.15 7.12 -5.00
C ARG A 58 -19.86 7.25 -5.81
N PHE A 59 -18.79 6.60 -5.35
CA PHE A 59 -17.54 6.55 -6.10
C PHE A 59 -17.71 5.79 -7.42
N LYS A 60 -18.35 4.62 -7.41
CA LYS A 60 -18.68 3.86 -8.63
C LYS A 60 -19.56 4.66 -9.58
N ASP A 61 -20.58 5.35 -9.06
CA ASP A 61 -21.46 6.22 -9.85
C ASP A 61 -20.66 7.35 -10.52
N GLY A 62 -19.72 7.96 -9.78
CA GLY A 62 -18.77 8.95 -10.30
C GLY A 62 -17.92 8.40 -11.45
N LEU A 63 -17.34 7.21 -11.29
CA LEU A 63 -16.57 6.54 -12.35
C LEU A 63 -17.46 6.15 -13.55
N ALA A 64 -18.73 5.88 -13.33
CA ALA A 64 -19.66 5.52 -14.40
C ALA A 64 -20.07 6.73 -15.27
N THR A 65 -19.98 7.98 -14.76
CA THR A 65 -20.43 9.19 -15.48
C THR A 65 -19.83 9.36 -16.87
N LEU A 66 -18.55 8.99 -17.05
CA LEU A 66 -17.83 9.06 -18.33
C LEU A 66 -17.54 7.66 -18.92
N ASN A 67 -18.33 6.66 -18.51
CA ASN A 67 -18.14 5.25 -18.89
C ASN A 67 -16.78 4.66 -18.48
N PHE A 68 -16.05 5.35 -17.58
CA PHE A 68 -14.72 4.93 -17.13
C PHE A 68 -14.79 3.63 -16.31
N LEU A 69 -15.85 3.44 -15.50
CA LEU A 69 -16.06 2.19 -14.77
C LEU A 69 -16.12 0.96 -15.70
N THR A 70 -16.81 1.09 -16.83
CA THR A 70 -16.92 0.03 -17.85
C THR A 70 -15.57 -0.25 -18.50
N ALA A 71 -14.83 0.80 -18.87
CA ALA A 71 -13.48 0.66 -19.41
C ALA A 71 -12.53 -0.01 -18.40
N LEU A 72 -12.65 0.33 -17.12
CA LEU A 72 -11.88 -0.26 -16.02
C LEU A 72 -12.14 -1.76 -15.89
N GLN A 73 -13.39 -2.19 -15.97
CA GLN A 73 -13.77 -3.60 -15.88
C GLN A 73 -13.30 -4.41 -17.10
N ASN A 74 -13.37 -3.84 -18.30
CA ASN A 74 -12.98 -4.52 -19.55
C ASN A 74 -11.45 -4.57 -19.75
N HIS A 75 -10.72 -3.61 -19.18
CA HIS A 75 -9.27 -3.44 -19.39
C HIS A 75 -8.49 -3.35 -18.08
N GLN A 76 -8.86 -4.17 -17.08
CA GLN A 76 -8.26 -4.12 -15.74
C GLN A 76 -6.72 -4.29 -15.76
N SER A 77 -6.19 -5.19 -16.59
CA SER A 77 -4.74 -5.45 -16.68
C SER A 77 -3.94 -4.23 -17.17
N VAL A 78 -4.54 -3.42 -18.05
CA VAL A 78 -3.91 -2.21 -18.59
C VAL A 78 -4.01 -1.07 -17.58
N LEU A 79 -5.15 -0.93 -16.90
CA LEU A 79 -5.44 0.22 -16.04
C LEU A 79 -4.93 0.04 -14.60
N ALA A 80 -4.81 -1.19 -14.10
CA ALA A 80 -4.37 -1.46 -12.73
C ALA A 80 -3.01 -0.83 -12.38
N PRO A 81 -1.96 -0.87 -13.22
CA PRO A 81 -0.68 -0.23 -12.92
C PRO A 81 -0.74 1.29 -12.77
N PHE A 82 -1.70 1.95 -13.43
CA PHE A 82 -1.87 3.41 -13.37
C PHE A 82 -2.70 3.86 -12.17
N LEU A 83 -3.64 3.02 -11.73
CA LEU A 83 -4.57 3.34 -10.65
C LEU A 83 -4.13 2.77 -9.29
N SER A 84 -3.26 1.78 -9.30
CA SER A 84 -2.73 1.12 -8.11
C SER A 84 -1.24 1.36 -7.96
N HIS A 85 -0.73 1.17 -6.76
CA HIS A 85 0.71 1.19 -6.53
C HIS A 85 1.39 0.10 -7.36
N THR A 86 2.17 0.51 -8.36
CA THR A 86 3.08 -0.38 -9.06
C THR A 86 4.36 -0.45 -8.24
N LYS A 87 4.80 -1.68 -7.90
CA LYS A 87 6.09 -1.96 -7.24
C LYS A 87 7.28 -1.68 -8.17
N LYS A 88 7.28 -0.56 -8.91
CA LYS A 88 8.47 -0.13 -9.64
C LYS A 88 9.48 0.31 -8.57
N LYS A 89 10.51 -0.50 -8.36
CA LYS A 89 11.66 -0.10 -7.55
C LYS A 89 12.29 1.10 -8.25
N LEU A 90 12.39 2.23 -7.56
CA LEU A 90 13.11 3.39 -8.09
C LEU A 90 14.58 3.00 -8.24
N THR A 91 15.13 3.30 -9.41
CA THR A 91 16.55 3.09 -9.67
C THR A 91 17.41 4.30 -9.31
N ALA A 92 18.72 4.12 -9.19
CA ALA A 92 19.68 5.22 -9.05
C ALA A 92 19.49 6.23 -10.19
N THR A 93 19.36 5.74 -11.42
CA THR A 93 19.11 6.57 -12.60
C THR A 93 17.74 7.27 -12.56
N ASP A 94 16.68 6.61 -12.07
CA ASP A 94 15.39 7.28 -11.89
C ASP A 94 15.54 8.48 -10.92
N LEU A 95 16.24 8.30 -9.80
CA LEU A 95 16.46 9.34 -8.80
C LEU A 95 17.35 10.49 -9.30
N GLU A 96 18.43 10.19 -10.03
CA GLU A 96 19.26 11.21 -10.67
C GLU A 96 18.50 12.04 -11.72
N ASN A 97 17.49 11.45 -12.36
CA ASN A 97 16.64 12.15 -13.31
C ASN A 97 15.56 12.98 -12.64
N LEU A 98 15.05 12.55 -11.49
CA LEU A 98 14.08 13.27 -10.67
C LEU A 98 14.68 14.51 -10.00
N PHE A 99 15.92 14.42 -9.51
CA PHE A 99 16.55 15.49 -8.75
C PHE A 99 17.74 16.08 -9.51
N LYS A 100 17.51 17.23 -10.17
CA LYS A 100 18.56 18.01 -10.82
C LYS A 100 18.98 19.16 -9.91
N ALA A 101 20.24 19.16 -9.48
CA ALA A 101 20.80 20.27 -8.72
C ALA A 101 20.99 21.49 -9.64
N GLU A 102 20.59 22.66 -9.18
CA GLU A 102 21.03 23.92 -9.76
C GLU A 102 22.47 24.17 -9.32
N LEU A 103 23.34 24.41 -10.29
CA LEU A 103 24.76 24.50 -10.04
C LEU A 103 25.27 25.91 -10.30
N SER A 104 26.31 26.29 -9.58
CA SER A 104 27.00 27.56 -9.78
C SER A 104 27.62 27.63 -11.19
N PRO A 105 27.90 28.85 -11.71
CA PRO A 105 28.57 29.03 -12.99
C PRO A 105 29.90 28.28 -13.08
N GLU A 106 30.24 27.85 -14.30
CA GLU A 106 31.51 27.22 -14.61
C GLU A 106 32.69 28.12 -14.23
N GLY A 107 33.73 27.54 -13.63
CA GLY A 107 34.91 28.27 -13.16
C GLY A 107 34.78 28.93 -11.79
N SER A 108 33.62 28.88 -11.14
CA SER A 108 33.48 29.35 -9.76
C SER A 108 34.19 28.40 -8.76
N ASN A 109 34.65 28.94 -7.63
CA ASN A 109 35.23 28.12 -6.55
C ASN A 109 34.24 27.11 -5.95
N GLN A 110 32.93 27.32 -6.16
CA GLN A 110 31.87 26.42 -5.68
C GLN A 110 31.64 25.26 -6.64
N ARG A 111 31.82 25.47 -7.95
CA ARG A 111 31.59 24.47 -9.01
C ARG A 111 32.33 23.15 -8.78
N GLN A 112 33.60 23.23 -8.35
CA GLN A 112 34.40 22.02 -8.09
C GLN A 112 33.86 21.23 -6.90
N LYS A 113 33.41 21.91 -5.84
CA LYS A 113 32.82 21.27 -4.65
C LYS A 113 31.48 20.64 -5.00
N GLU A 114 30.63 21.35 -5.74
CA GLU A 114 29.34 20.86 -6.20
C GLU A 114 29.49 19.61 -7.08
N SER A 115 30.43 19.61 -8.02
CA SER A 115 30.70 18.47 -8.89
C SER A 115 31.12 17.23 -8.09
N LYS A 116 31.99 17.41 -7.08
CA LYS A 116 32.40 16.32 -6.19
C LYS A 116 31.23 15.79 -5.35
N THR A 117 30.36 16.67 -4.86
CA THR A 117 29.15 16.29 -4.13
C THR A 117 28.19 15.49 -5.02
N LEU A 118 28.04 15.87 -6.29
CA LEU A 118 27.23 15.11 -7.25
C LEU A 118 27.80 13.71 -7.52
N CYS A 119 29.12 13.55 -7.60
CA CYS A 119 29.74 12.22 -7.69
C CYS A 119 29.39 11.36 -6.47
N PHE A 120 29.56 11.90 -5.25
CA PHE A 120 29.22 11.17 -4.03
C PHE A 120 27.72 10.81 -3.95
N TRP A 121 26.85 11.66 -4.46
CA TRP A 121 25.42 11.37 -4.57
C TRP A 121 25.17 10.21 -5.53
N SER A 122 25.79 10.22 -6.71
CA SER A 122 25.70 9.14 -7.69
C SER A 122 26.19 7.81 -7.13
N ASP A 123 27.36 7.83 -6.47
CA ASP A 123 27.94 6.66 -5.81
C ASP A 123 26.98 6.12 -4.73
N TYR A 124 26.49 6.98 -3.84
CA TYR A 124 25.53 6.58 -2.80
C TYR A 124 24.27 5.91 -3.38
N LEU A 125 23.74 6.44 -4.49
CA LEU A 125 22.58 5.85 -5.15
C LEU A 125 22.88 4.46 -5.72
N LEU A 126 24.05 4.27 -6.34
CA LEU A 126 24.49 2.96 -6.85
C LEU A 126 24.74 1.96 -5.72
N ASP A 127 25.26 2.42 -4.57
CA ASP A 127 25.43 1.62 -3.36
C ASP A 127 24.07 1.12 -2.83
N CYS A 128 23.05 1.98 -2.80
CA CYS A 128 21.69 1.59 -2.41
C CYS A 128 21.09 0.50 -3.32
N GLU A 129 21.58 0.37 -4.55
CA GLU A 129 21.20 -0.70 -5.48
C GLU A 129 22.08 -1.95 -5.39
N GLY A 130 23.21 -1.88 -4.67
CA GLY A 130 24.20 -2.96 -4.58
C GLY A 130 25.10 -3.08 -5.82
N LEU A 131 25.21 -2.03 -6.64
CA LEU A 131 25.95 -2.04 -7.91
C LEU A 131 27.42 -1.61 -7.79
N LEU A 132 27.84 -1.06 -6.65
CA LEU A 132 29.20 -0.56 -6.44
C LEU A 132 30.24 -1.65 -6.11
N PHE A 133 29.84 -2.92 -5.94
CA PHE A 133 30.75 -4.04 -5.65
C PHE A 133 31.48 -4.63 -6.87
N VAL A 134 31.36 -4.06 -8.08
CA VAL A 134 31.95 -4.64 -9.31
C VAL A 134 33.27 -3.97 -9.75
N PHE A 135 33.74 -2.93 -9.06
CA PHE A 135 34.96 -2.20 -9.47
C PHE A 135 36.03 -2.02 -8.39
N MET A 136 36.11 -2.90 -7.38
CA MET A 136 37.24 -2.94 -6.44
C MET A 136 37.91 -4.30 -6.39
#